data_AF-A0A661WGN8-F1
#
_entry.id   AF-A0A661WGN8-F1
#
_cell.length_a   1.000
_cell.length_b   1.000
_cell.length_c   1.000
_cell.angle_alpha   90.00
_cell.angle_beta   90.00
_cell.angle_gamma   90.00
#
_symmetry.space_group_name_H-M   'P 1'
#
loop_
_entity.id
_entity.type
_entity.pdbx_description
1 polymer ?
#
loop_
_entity_poly.entity_id
_entity_poly.type
_entity_poly.pdbx_seq_one_letter_code
_entity_poly.pdbx_strand_id
1 'polypeptide(L)'
;MPLPLNTILHGDAIEMLNSLPEKSVDLIFADPPYDLQLQKDLWRPNMTKVDAVDDAWDKFSSLEQYNQYTKQWLRAAKKQSKKEN
;
A
#
# COMPACT_ATOMS: atom_id res chain seq x y z
N MET A 1 6.57 -9.27 25.03
CA MET A 1 6.33 -10.52 24.28
C MET A 1 7.03 -10.40 22.94
N PRO A 2 7.75 -11.43 22.47
CA PRO A 2 8.35 -11.40 21.14
C PRO A 2 7.26 -11.37 20.07
N LEU A 3 7.49 -10.65 18.97
CA LEU A 3 6.61 -10.71 17.80
C LEU A 3 6.75 -12.07 17.12
N PRO A 4 5.65 -12.66 16.59
CA PRO A 4 5.74 -13.91 15.87
C PRO A 4 6.52 -13.71 14.56
N LEU A 5 7.49 -14.59 14.31
CA LEU A 5 8.30 -14.56 13.09
C LEU A 5 7.52 -15.16 11.92
N ASN A 6 7.84 -14.73 10.69
CA ASN A 6 7.28 -15.28 9.44
C ASN A 6 5.74 -15.36 9.42
N THR A 7 5.08 -14.32 9.94
CA THR A 7 3.62 -14.28 10.07
C THR A 7 3.00 -13.44 8.97
N ILE A 8 1.93 -13.95 8.36
CA ILE A 8 1.09 -13.21 7.41
C ILE A 8 -0.13 -12.71 8.15
N LEU A 9 -0.34 -11.40 8.14
CA LEU A 9 -1.56 -10.76 8.66
C LEU A 9 -2.46 -10.44 7.47
N HIS A 10 -3.66 -11.02 7.43
CA HIS A 10 -4.63 -10.80 6.37
C HIS A 10 -5.67 -9.76 6.81
N GLY A 11 -5.72 -8.63 6.12
CA GLY A 11 -6.65 -7.53 6.41
C GLY A 11 -6.20 -6.22 5.77
N ASP A 12 -6.87 -5.12 6.13
CA ASP A 12 -6.44 -3.78 5.74
C ASP A 12 -5.07 -3.44 6.34
N ALA A 13 -4.15 -2.91 5.52
CA ALA A 13 -2.78 -2.67 5.94
C ALA A 13 -2.67 -1.65 7.09
N ILE A 14 -3.53 -0.62 7.10
CA ILE A 14 -3.52 0.42 8.14
C ILE A 14 -4.02 -0.17 9.47
N GLU A 15 -5.09 -0.96 9.44
CA GLU A 15 -5.59 -1.67 10.62
C GLU A 15 -4.55 -2.66 11.16
N MET A 16 -3.95 -3.46 10.29
CA MET A 16 -2.94 -4.45 10.69
C MET A 16 -1.70 -3.78 11.27
N LEU A 17 -1.20 -2.71 10.65
CA LEU A 17 -0.09 -1.92 11.21
C LEU A 17 -0.42 -1.38 12.61
N ASN A 18 -1.62 -0.82 12.79
CA ASN A 18 -2.05 -0.28 14.07
C ASN A 18 -2.23 -1.33 15.18
N SER A 19 -2.41 -2.61 14.82
CA SER A 19 -2.46 -3.72 15.78
C SER A 19 -1.08 -4.11 16.34
N LEU A 20 0.00 -3.72 15.66
CA LEU A 20 1.36 -4.04 16.07
C LEU A 20 1.84 -3.11 17.20
N PRO A 21 2.71 -3.60 18.10
CA PRO A 21 3.37 -2.76 19.08
C PRO A 21 4.15 -1.62 18.42
N GLU A 22 4.22 -0.47 19.08
CA GLU A 22 5.03 0.65 18.58
C GLU A 22 6.53 0.30 18.56
N LYS A 23 7.27 0.87 17.60
CA LYS A 23 8.74 0.69 17.47
C LYS A 23 9.15 -0.79 17.45
N SER A 24 8.36 -1.64 16.81
CA SER A 24 8.59 -3.08 16.76
C SER A 24 9.20 -3.56 15.44
N VAL A 25 9.23 -2.71 14.41
CA VAL A 25 9.68 -3.06 13.06
C VAL A 25 10.99 -2.35 12.74
N ASP A 26 12.00 -3.10 12.30
CA ASP A 26 13.31 -2.56 11.93
C ASP A 26 13.32 -1.95 10.52
N LEU A 27 12.60 -2.56 9.58
CA LEU A 27 12.52 -2.14 8.19
C LEU A 27 11.11 -2.37 7.65
N ILE A 28 10.59 -1.41 6.90
CA ILE A 28 9.31 -1.51 6.19
C ILE A 28 9.58 -1.38 4.70
N PHE A 29 9.14 -2.37 3.94
CA PHE A 29 9.03 -2.30 2.49
C PHE A 29 7.56 -2.12 2.12
N ALA A 30 7.25 -1.18 1.23
CA ALA A 30 5.89 -0.86 0.85
C ALA A 30 5.80 -0.67 -0.67
N ASP A 31 4.81 -1.31 -1.27
CA ASP A 31 4.40 -1.15 -2.67
C ASP A 31 2.90 -0.82 -2.67
N PRO A 32 2.52 0.44 -2.38
CA PRO A 32 1.12 0.84 -2.32
C PRO A 32 0.51 0.93 -3.73
N PRO A 33 -0.82 1.04 -3.87
CA PRO A 33 -1.45 1.44 -5.13
C PRO A 33 -0.82 2.72 -5.69
N TYR A 34 -0.68 2.82 -7.01
CA TYR A 34 -0.02 3.95 -7.70
C TYR A 34 -1.00 4.98 -8.25
N ASP A 35 -2.31 4.68 -8.24
CA ASP A 35 -3.35 5.52 -8.84
C ASP A 35 -3.04 5.81 -10.31
N LEU A 36 -2.94 4.75 -11.14
CA LEU A 36 -2.48 4.88 -12.53
C LEU A 36 -3.42 5.69 -13.43
N GLN A 37 -4.65 5.96 -12.98
CA GLN A 37 -5.65 6.79 -13.67
C GLN A 37 -5.85 6.42 -15.15
N LEU A 38 -5.77 5.13 -15.48
CA LEU A 38 -5.92 4.65 -16.85
C LEU A 38 -7.37 4.88 -17.33
N GLN A 39 -7.54 5.79 -18.29
CA GLN A 39 -8.86 6.15 -18.82
C GLN A 39 -9.25 5.42 -20.11
N LYS A 40 -8.28 4.81 -20.81
CA LYS A 40 -8.49 4.20 -22.13
C LYS A 40 -7.77 2.88 -22.25
N ASP A 41 -8.33 2.01 -23.07
CA ASP A 41 -7.68 0.77 -23.48
C ASP A 41 -6.34 1.07 -24.16
N LEU A 42 -5.31 0.34 -23.75
CA LEU A 42 -3.99 0.37 -24.37
C LEU A 42 -3.87 -0.79 -25.36
N TRP A 43 -3.29 -0.52 -26.53
CA TRP A 43 -3.11 -1.51 -27.60
C TRP A 43 -1.63 -1.61 -27.95
N ARG A 44 -1.16 -2.85 -28.17
CA ARG A 44 0.20 -3.12 -28.65
C ARG A 44 0.28 -2.88 -30.18
N PRO A 45 1.49 -2.69 -30.75
CA PRO A 45 1.66 -2.47 -32.20
C PRO A 45 1.09 -3.59 -33.09
N ASN A 46 1.01 -4.82 -32.57
CA ASN A 46 0.40 -5.96 -33.24
C ASN A 46 -1.13 -6.06 -33.01
N MET A 47 -1.77 -4.98 -32.56
CA MET A 47 -3.22 -4.88 -32.31
C MET A 47 -3.78 -5.82 -31.23
N THR A 48 -2.95 -6.36 -30.35
CA THR A 48 -3.44 -7.05 -29.14
C THR A 48 -3.65 -6.07 -28.00
N LYS A 49 -4.76 -6.21 -27.25
CA LYS A 49 -5.06 -5.38 -26.08
C LYS A 49 -4.05 -5.64 -24.95
N VAL A 50 -3.64 -4.58 -24.26
CA VAL A 50 -2.82 -4.66 -23.05
C VAL A 50 -3.72 -5.02 -21.87
N ASP A 51 -3.30 -6.01 -21.10
CA ASP A 51 -3.88 -6.32 -19.80
C ASP A 51 -3.35 -5.30 -18.79
N ALA A 52 -4.16 -4.27 -18.53
CA ALA A 52 -3.77 -3.13 -17.73
C ALA A 52 -4.21 -3.34 -16.28
N VAL A 53 -3.56 -2.66 -15.35
CA VAL A 53 -4.02 -2.66 -13.95
C VAL A 53 -5.28 -1.80 -13.88
N ASP A 54 -6.44 -2.46 -13.88
CA ASP A 54 -7.76 -1.84 -13.82
C ASP A 54 -8.59 -2.32 -12.61
N ASP A 55 -7.94 -2.97 -11.66
CA ASP A 55 -8.53 -3.42 -10.41
C ASP A 55 -9.04 -2.26 -9.54
N ALA A 56 -10.01 -2.57 -8.66
CA ALA A 56 -10.60 -1.57 -7.77
C ALA A 56 -9.62 -1.03 -6.70
N TRP A 57 -8.57 -1.78 -6.36
CA TRP A 57 -7.60 -1.38 -5.35
C TRP A 57 -6.67 -0.25 -5.82
N ASP A 58 -6.56 -0.01 -7.13
CA ASP A 58 -5.76 1.08 -7.72
C ASP A 58 -6.63 2.29 -8.16
N LYS A 59 -7.89 2.34 -7.74
CA LYS A 59 -8.82 3.39 -8.16
C LYS A 59 -9.18 4.33 -7.02
N PHE A 60 -8.82 5.60 -7.18
CA PHE A 60 -9.21 6.67 -6.27
C PHE A 60 -10.19 7.63 -6.94
N SER A 61 -11.14 8.17 -6.17
CA SER A 61 -12.11 9.15 -6.68
C SER A 61 -11.49 10.53 -6.94
N SER A 62 -10.34 10.80 -6.30
CA SER A 62 -9.59 12.04 -6.45
C SER A 62 -8.16 11.90 -5.91
N LEU A 63 -7.27 12.77 -6.39
CA LEU A 63 -5.92 12.92 -5.82
C LEU A 63 -5.94 13.25 -4.32
N GLU A 64 -6.95 13.97 -3.84
CA GLU A 64 -7.09 14.25 -2.41
C GLU A 64 -7.36 12.96 -1.61
N GLN A 65 -8.24 12.08 -2.09
CA GLN A 65 -8.48 10.79 -1.45
C GLN A 65 -7.21 9.92 -1.45
N TYR A 66 -6.49 9.87 -2.57
CA TYR A 66 -5.20 9.15 -2.67
C TYR A 66 -4.15 9.71 -1.70
N ASN A 67 -4.05 11.04 -1.58
CA ASN A 67 -3.16 11.70 -0.64
C ASN A 67 -3.54 11.41 0.82
N GLN A 68 -4.84 11.40 1.14
CA GLN A 68 -5.33 11.07 2.47
C GLN A 68 -5.02 9.63 2.85
N TYR A 69 -5.30 8.68 1.96
CA TYR A 69 -4.93 7.28 2.11
C TYR A 69 -3.41 7.14 2.32
N THR A 70 -2.62 7.80 1.47
CA THR A 70 -1.15 7.77 1.53
C THR A 70 -0.60 8.26 2.88
N LYS A 71 -1.12 9.40 3.36
CA LYS A 71 -0.73 9.95 4.67
C LYS A 71 -1.14 9.04 5.83
N GLN A 72 -2.26 8.31 5.73
CA GLN A 72 -2.73 7.42 6.78
C GLN A 72 -1.79 6.23 6.94
N TRP A 73 -1.50 5.50 5.86
CA TRP A 73 -0.62 4.31 5.96
C TRP A 73 0.82 4.68 6.29
N LEU A 74 1.34 5.81 5.79
CA LEU A 74 2.68 6.29 6.16
C LEU A 74 2.79 6.65 7.64
N ARG A 75 1.74 7.24 8.23
CA ARG A 75 1.70 7.55 9.67
C ARG A 75 1.66 6.29 10.52
N ALA A 76 0.88 5.29 10.11
CA ALA A 76 0.90 3.98 10.75
C ALA A 76 2.31 3.40 10.65
N ALA A 77 2.83 3.14 9.45
CA ALA A 77 4.17 2.59 9.24
C ALA A 77 5.26 3.28 10.08
N LYS A 78 5.27 4.61 10.12
CA LYS A 78 6.22 5.40 10.93
C LYS A 78 6.10 5.15 12.44
N LYS A 79 4.89 4.93 12.96
CA LYS A 79 4.63 4.63 14.38
C LYS A 79 5.21 3.26 14.79
N GLN A 80 5.14 2.27 13.89
CA GLN A 80 5.68 0.93 14.13
C GLN A 80 7.20 0.84 13.88
N SER A 81 7.77 1.73 13.06
CA SER A 81 9.20 1.74 12.78
C SER A 81 10.03 2.13 14.01
N LYS A 82 11.15 1.43 14.22
CA LYS A 82 12.14 1.80 15.22
C LYS A 82 12.85 3.09 14.81
N LYS A 83 13.27 3.87 15.81
CA LYS A 83 14.17 5.00 15.57
C LYS A 83 15.59 4.45 15.45
N GLU A 84 16.35 4.96 14.49
CA GLU A 84 17.81 4.77 14.50
C GLU A 84 18.39 5.47 15.74
N ASN A 85 19.30 4.79 16.42
CA ASN A 85 20.04 5.31 17.58
C ASN A 85 21.33 6.00 17.12
#